data_AF-A0A6B0WL34-F1
#
_entry.id   AF-A0A6B0WL34-F1
#
_cell.length_a   1.000
_cell.length_b   1.000
_cell.length_c   1.000
_cell.angle_alpha   90.00
_cell.angle_beta   90.00
_cell.angle_gamma   90.00
#
_symmetry.space_group_name_H-M   'P 1'
#
loop_
_entity.id
_entity.type
_entity.pdbx_description
1 polymer ?
#
loop_
_entity_poly.entity_id
_entity_poly.type
_entity_poly.pdbx_seq_one_letter_code
_entity_poly.pdbx_strand_id
1 'polypeptide(L)'
;MRVGDGAARRYFVTSDGTTWTELPMPEDIRAAFVRVSGGTWVIVGYGPQEEMEREDANGAASILSPLILDVPEHRVFASDDDGARWTEVELDVGPGTPHVTEVFLYPSALLVSGECIVVPVILSRYLDWSSLLSDRGLMADDRLAGCWQRTEDSVLQCLVLDPDLEDEIASEVEEALLNLFAAVDSDDVVNINDLDALGRTVFEVLDELPGVASLEVAVDELDLTEDQQAVLMAHVAQIEMLAEESPTGFGFYRLGFADFVTTRIFAGGRSGLTPSADLQGWPYSSLTTPGGFLLHVVGTTSAIAHSPDGRHWHKTHIGASQLSFAVTFTLFEPFTTLQPLGGVADGTVWGRAWADGGGLAITTLRIGEAPRIERVFEGLGPGRRLEDMAAGPAGLATVATRHWVDEADQYNDRTLVGWSADGAQWGWQSTAEAFGITDEYLGEKAVAVELAVGADFVLALMEDNQDFTSYPLRWFIAPIPSQR
;
A
#
# COMPACT_ATOMS: atom_id res chain seq x y z
N MET A 1 14.22 27.20 -18.38
CA MET A 1 14.32 27.87 -17.06
C MET A 1 12.92 27.81 -16.46
N ARG A 2 12.59 26.98 -15.47
CA ARG A 2 13.37 26.39 -14.36
C ARG A 2 13.52 24.86 -14.52
N VAL A 3 14.75 24.37 -14.50
CA VAL A 3 15.03 23.14 -13.75
C VAL A 3 14.79 23.59 -12.32
N GLY A 4 13.73 23.09 -11.67
CA GLY A 4 13.68 23.24 -10.23
C GLY A 4 14.96 22.60 -9.72
N ASP A 5 15.76 23.34 -8.96
CA ASP A 5 16.80 22.75 -8.12
C ASP A 5 16.07 21.86 -7.11
N GLY A 6 15.62 20.69 -7.57
CA GLY A 6 14.94 19.67 -6.79
C GLY A 6 15.97 19.12 -5.83
N ALA A 7 16.16 19.83 -4.71
CA ALA A 7 17.09 19.42 -3.69
C ALA A 7 16.76 17.98 -3.31
N ALA A 8 17.72 17.07 -3.50
CA ALA A 8 17.61 15.69 -3.06
C ALA A 8 17.09 15.66 -1.61
N ARG A 9 16.13 14.78 -1.33
CA ARG A 9 15.61 14.61 0.04
C ARG A 9 16.79 14.29 0.96
N ARG A 10 16.94 15.07 2.04
CA ARG A 10 18.02 14.88 3.03
C ARG A 10 17.45 14.18 4.24
N TYR A 11 18.09 13.11 4.66
CA TYR A 11 17.65 12.32 5.81
C TYR A 11 18.62 12.56 6.95
N PHE A 12 18.10 12.65 8.17
CA PHE A 12 18.90 12.91 9.37
C PHE A 12 18.58 11.84 10.41
N VAL A 13 19.62 11.34 11.08
CA VAL A 13 19.54 10.36 12.15
C VAL A 13 20.05 10.96 13.46
N THR A 14 19.42 10.56 14.56
CA THR A 14 19.95 10.76 15.90
C THR A 14 19.88 9.45 16.69
N SER A 15 20.93 9.15 17.47
CA SER A 15 20.96 8.00 18.38
C SER A 15 20.55 8.36 19.81
N ASP A 16 20.58 9.65 20.15
CA ASP A 16 20.39 10.17 21.51
C ASP A 16 19.30 11.25 21.60
N GLY A 17 18.70 11.62 20.47
CA GLY A 17 17.72 12.69 20.40
C GLY A 17 18.27 14.09 20.57
N THR A 18 19.59 14.29 20.49
CA THR A 18 20.18 15.62 20.64
C THR A 18 21.16 15.95 19.51
N THR A 19 21.88 14.95 19.02
CA THR A 19 22.84 15.12 17.93
C THR A 19 22.30 14.50 16.67
N TRP A 20 22.15 15.32 15.62
CA TRP A 20 21.66 14.90 14.32
C TRP A 20 22.80 14.85 13.32
N THR A 21 22.92 13.70 12.67
CA THR A 21 23.87 13.48 11.57
C THR A 21 23.08 13.27 10.31
N GLU A 22 23.47 13.96 9.24
CA GLU A 22 22.92 13.68 7.92
C GLU A 22 23.29 12.25 7.54
N LEU A 23 22.27 11.47 7.21
CA LEU A 23 22.45 10.15 6.63
C LEU A 23 22.78 10.36 5.15
N PRO A 24 24.00 10.01 4.69
CA PRO A 24 24.30 10.08 3.26
C PRO A 24 23.31 9.17 2.56
N MET A 25 22.65 9.62 1.49
CA MET A 25 21.73 8.79 0.72
C MET A 25 22.37 8.46 -0.64
N PRO A 26 21.99 7.34 -1.30
CA PRO A 26 22.28 7.17 -2.71
C PRO A 26 21.76 8.37 -3.51
N GLU A 27 22.58 8.95 -4.39
CA GLU A 27 22.23 10.18 -5.14
C GLU A 27 21.13 9.95 -6.19
N ASP A 28 20.90 8.68 -6.57
CA ASP A 28 20.02 8.22 -7.64
C ASP A 28 18.73 7.58 -7.13
N ILE A 29 18.37 7.76 -5.85
CA ILE A 29 17.14 7.20 -5.29
C ILE A 29 16.25 8.25 -4.63
N ARG A 30 14.95 8.16 -4.90
CA ARG A 30 13.90 8.77 -4.07
C ARG A 30 13.40 7.71 -3.10
N ALA A 31 13.69 7.88 -1.81
CA ALA A 31 13.28 6.92 -0.79
C ALA A 31 11.74 6.97 -0.61
N ALA A 32 11.11 5.81 -0.78
CA ALA A 32 9.72 5.54 -0.42
C ALA A 32 9.62 5.10 1.05
N PHE A 33 10.56 4.26 1.50
CA PHE A 33 10.64 3.76 2.87
C PHE A 33 12.06 3.85 3.39
N VAL A 34 12.19 4.18 4.68
CA VAL A 34 13.46 4.10 5.42
C VAL A 34 13.20 3.38 6.73
N ARG A 35 14.05 2.40 7.06
CA ARG A 35 13.98 1.63 8.30
C ARG A 35 15.37 1.39 8.87
N VAL A 36 15.44 1.25 10.19
CA VAL A 36 16.67 1.01 10.93
C VAL A 36 16.47 -0.07 11.97
N SER A 37 17.47 -0.94 12.13
CA SER A 37 17.53 -1.91 13.22
C SER A 37 18.97 -2.21 13.59
N GLY A 38 19.32 -1.95 14.84
CA GLY A 38 20.72 -2.00 15.28
C GLY A 38 21.57 -1.00 14.47
N GLY A 39 22.61 -1.49 13.79
CA GLY A 39 23.46 -0.68 12.90
C GLY A 39 23.05 -0.70 11.43
N THR A 40 22.03 -1.46 11.05
CA THR A 40 21.64 -1.62 9.64
C THR A 40 20.53 -0.65 9.29
N TRP A 41 20.78 0.21 8.31
CA TRP A 41 19.77 1.03 7.66
C TRP A 41 19.36 0.38 6.36
N VAL A 42 18.08 0.43 6.05
CA VAL A 42 17.56 -0.07 4.78
C VAL A 42 16.62 0.97 4.20
N ILE A 43 16.73 1.16 2.90
CA ILE A 43 15.89 2.03 2.09
C ILE A 43 15.21 1.18 1.04
N VAL A 44 13.97 1.51 0.74
CA VAL A 44 13.34 1.14 -0.51
C VAL A 44 12.87 2.41 -1.21
N GLY A 45 13.09 2.49 -2.52
CA GLY A 45 12.77 3.68 -3.30
C GLY A 45 12.95 3.45 -4.79
N TYR A 46 12.86 4.51 -5.59
CA TYR A 46 12.90 4.43 -7.05
C TYR A 46 13.75 5.54 -7.67
N GLY A 47 14.10 5.40 -8.95
CA GLY A 47 14.90 6.37 -9.67
C GLY A 47 14.14 7.70 -9.88
N PRO A 48 14.79 8.88 -9.73
CA PRO A 48 14.12 10.17 -9.94
C PRO A 48 13.66 10.41 -11.39
N GLN A 49 14.23 9.69 -12.36
CA GLN A 49 13.88 9.80 -13.78
C GLN A 49 12.57 9.06 -14.12
N GLU A 50 12.30 7.93 -13.45
CA GLU A 50 11.08 7.13 -13.64
C GLU A 50 9.81 7.93 -13.29
N GLU A 51 9.90 8.85 -12.33
CA GLU A 51 8.79 9.74 -11.96
C GLU A 51 8.45 10.75 -13.08
N MET A 52 9.46 11.23 -13.82
CA MET A 52 9.25 12.15 -14.94
C MET A 52 8.71 11.44 -16.17
N GLU A 53 9.26 10.26 -16.49
CA GLU A 53 8.81 9.48 -17.66
C GLU A 53 7.34 9.05 -17.50
N ARG A 54 6.88 8.84 -16.25
CA ARG A 54 5.48 8.54 -15.93
C ARG A 54 4.50 9.68 -16.24
N GLU A 55 4.88 10.95 -16.03
CA GLU A 55 4.00 12.07 -16.39
C GLU A 55 3.74 12.10 -17.91
N ASP A 56 4.73 11.65 -18.69
CA ASP A 56 4.67 11.61 -20.15
C ASP A 56 4.07 10.29 -20.72
N ALA A 57 4.16 9.17 -19.99
CA ALA A 57 3.82 7.81 -20.46
C ALA A 57 2.35 7.37 -20.25
N ASN A 58 1.49 8.19 -19.64
CA ASN A 58 0.05 7.87 -19.44
C ASN A 58 -0.80 7.89 -20.74
N GLY A 59 -0.26 7.44 -21.88
CA GLY A 59 -0.96 7.32 -23.16
C GLY A 59 -1.71 5.98 -23.34
N ALA A 60 -2.19 5.78 -24.57
CA ALA A 60 -2.75 4.56 -25.18
C ALA A 60 -2.58 3.20 -24.46
N ALA A 61 -1.33 2.77 -24.21
CA ALA A 61 -1.02 1.47 -23.61
C ALA A 61 -1.62 1.29 -22.19
N SER A 62 -1.85 2.38 -21.46
CA SER A 62 -2.55 2.37 -20.17
C SER A 62 -4.04 1.99 -20.30
N ILE A 63 -4.63 2.11 -21.48
CA ILE A 63 -6.07 1.87 -21.72
C ILE A 63 -6.36 0.37 -21.87
N LEU A 64 -5.49 -0.36 -22.61
CA LEU A 64 -5.65 -1.80 -22.83
C LEU A 64 -5.19 -2.63 -21.64
N SER A 65 -4.38 -2.05 -20.76
CA SER A 65 -4.03 -2.65 -19.48
C SER A 65 -4.32 -1.68 -18.34
N PRO A 66 -5.60 -1.53 -17.94
CA PRO A 66 -6.01 -0.62 -16.85
C PRO A 66 -5.43 -1.02 -15.47
N LEU A 67 -4.62 -2.08 -15.43
CA LEU A 67 -4.05 -2.67 -14.23
C LEU A 67 -2.52 -2.63 -14.19
N ILE A 68 -1.85 -2.41 -15.32
CA ILE A 68 -0.40 -2.14 -15.31
C ILE A 68 -0.27 -0.65 -15.07
N LEU A 69 -0.40 -0.27 -13.79
CA LEU A 69 0.17 0.99 -13.34
C LEU A 69 1.64 0.95 -13.75
N ASP A 70 2.12 1.97 -14.47
CA ASP A 70 3.54 2.17 -14.71
C ASP A 70 4.19 2.50 -13.37
N VAL A 71 4.44 1.45 -12.59
CA VAL A 71 5.01 1.54 -11.26
C VAL A 71 6.51 1.63 -11.46
N PRO A 72 7.16 2.66 -10.91
CA PRO A 72 8.62 2.71 -10.89
C PRO A 72 9.23 1.43 -10.32
N GLU A 73 10.38 1.04 -10.87
CA GLU A 73 11.11 -0.13 -10.41
C GLU A 73 11.68 0.18 -9.02
N HIS A 74 11.12 -0.48 -8.01
CA HIS A 74 11.56 -0.27 -6.64
C HIS A 74 12.87 -0.99 -6.37
N ARG A 75 13.88 -0.22 -5.96
CA ARG A 75 15.21 -0.67 -5.59
C ARG A 75 15.35 -0.69 -4.08
N VAL A 76 16.05 -1.70 -3.57
CA VAL A 76 16.34 -1.86 -2.14
C VAL A 76 17.80 -1.54 -1.90
N PHE A 77 18.11 -0.73 -0.90
CA PHE A 77 19.48 -0.43 -0.50
C PHE A 77 19.68 -0.70 0.97
N ALA A 78 20.78 -1.33 1.34
CA ALA A 78 21.18 -1.51 2.72
C ALA A 78 22.49 -0.78 2.99
N SER A 79 22.57 -0.13 4.15
CA SER A 79 23.79 0.53 4.58
C SER A 79 24.79 -0.44 5.19
N ASP A 80 26.04 -0.01 5.31
CA ASP A 80 26.98 -0.54 6.29
C ASP A 80 26.60 -0.15 7.74
N ASP A 81 27.36 -0.64 8.71
CA ASP A 81 27.03 -0.57 10.16
C ASP A 81 26.99 0.87 10.72
N ASP A 82 27.58 1.83 10.01
CA ASP A 82 27.62 3.24 10.37
C ASP A 82 26.70 4.11 9.48
N GLY A 83 25.97 3.51 8.54
CA GLY A 83 25.08 4.25 7.64
C GLY A 83 25.83 5.08 6.59
N ALA A 84 27.15 4.89 6.42
CA ALA A 84 27.98 5.76 5.59
C ALA A 84 28.00 5.35 4.12
N ARG A 85 27.78 4.07 3.82
CA ARG A 85 27.79 3.52 2.47
C ARG A 85 26.57 2.66 2.23
N TRP A 86 26.05 2.74 1.02
CA TRP A 86 24.87 1.99 0.60
C TRP A 86 25.26 0.98 -0.47
N THR A 87 24.72 -0.22 -0.33
CA THR A 87 24.80 -1.27 -1.34
C THR A 87 23.39 -1.60 -1.76
N GLU A 88 23.15 -1.59 -3.07
CA GLU A 88 21.91 -2.11 -3.62
C GLU A 88 21.79 -3.60 -3.32
N VAL A 89 20.64 -3.99 -2.80
CA VAL A 89 20.32 -5.36 -2.42
C VAL A 89 19.38 -5.92 -3.48
N GLU A 90 19.89 -6.84 -4.28
CA GLU A 90 19.12 -7.48 -5.34
C GLU A 90 17.92 -8.25 -4.76
N LEU A 91 16.74 -8.04 -5.36
CA LEU A 91 15.56 -8.86 -5.16
C LEU A 91 15.62 -10.01 -6.17
N ASP A 92 15.96 -11.21 -5.71
CA ASP A 92 15.90 -12.40 -6.55
C ASP A 92 14.43 -12.78 -6.77
N VAL A 93 13.83 -12.31 -7.86
CA VAL A 93 12.44 -12.61 -8.19
C VAL A 93 12.23 -14.07 -8.61
N GLY A 94 13.31 -14.83 -8.82
CA GLY A 94 13.29 -16.19 -9.32
C GLY A 94 13.01 -16.28 -10.84
N PRO A 95 13.08 -17.49 -11.42
CA PRO A 95 12.63 -17.69 -12.78
C PRO A 95 11.10 -17.53 -12.80
N GLY A 96 10.60 -16.51 -13.50
CA GLY A 96 9.16 -16.31 -13.65
C GLY A 96 8.47 -17.57 -14.22
N THR A 97 7.19 -17.74 -13.91
CA THR A 97 6.39 -18.84 -14.46
C THR A 97 6.07 -18.55 -15.95
N PRO A 98 6.25 -19.50 -16.88
CA PRO A 98 5.94 -19.28 -18.29
C PRO A 98 4.51 -18.78 -18.50
N HIS A 99 4.37 -17.72 -19.31
CA HIS A 99 3.11 -17.04 -19.61
C HIS A 99 2.40 -16.41 -18.40
N VAL A 100 3.08 -16.29 -17.26
CA VAL A 100 2.59 -15.53 -16.11
C VAL A 100 3.50 -14.32 -15.96
N THR A 101 2.91 -13.14 -16.18
CA THR A 101 3.58 -11.87 -15.91
C THR A 101 3.32 -11.50 -14.46
N GLU A 102 4.40 -11.36 -13.69
CA GLU A 102 4.34 -10.80 -12.34
C GLU A 102 4.67 -9.31 -12.41
N VAL A 103 3.72 -8.48 -12.01
CA VAL A 103 3.89 -7.03 -11.89
C VAL A 103 4.10 -6.70 -10.43
N PHE A 104 5.29 -6.18 -10.12
CA PHE A 104 5.67 -5.73 -8.77
C PHE A 104 5.09 -4.34 -8.54
N LEU A 105 3.95 -4.27 -7.86
CA LEU A 105 3.20 -3.03 -7.74
C LEU A 105 3.82 -2.06 -6.73
N TYR A 106 4.20 -2.55 -5.54
CA TYR A 106 4.80 -1.69 -4.54
C TYR A 106 5.39 -2.51 -3.38
N PRO A 107 6.58 -2.17 -2.86
CA PRO A 107 7.01 -2.63 -1.56
C PRO A 107 6.06 -2.04 -0.52
N SER A 108 5.29 -2.85 0.17
CA SER A 108 4.28 -2.33 1.11
C SER A 108 4.84 -1.95 2.46
N ALA A 109 6.00 -2.49 2.77
CA ALA A 109 6.64 -2.41 4.06
C ALA A 109 8.13 -2.69 3.92
N LEU A 110 8.86 -2.27 4.93
CA LEU A 110 10.25 -2.62 5.11
C LEU A 110 10.44 -2.97 6.59
N LEU A 111 11.10 -4.10 6.84
CA LEU A 111 11.27 -4.67 8.15
C LEU A 111 12.72 -5.10 8.30
N VAL A 112 13.34 -4.79 9.44
CA VAL A 112 14.76 -5.07 9.67
C VAL A 112 14.95 -5.55 11.11
N SER A 113 15.58 -6.70 11.30
CA SER A 113 15.95 -7.24 12.61
C SER A 113 17.39 -7.77 12.57
N GLY A 114 18.32 -7.01 13.14
CA GLY A 114 19.76 -7.30 13.00
C GLY A 114 20.20 -7.22 11.53
N GLU A 115 20.75 -8.33 11.02
CA GLU A 115 21.18 -8.46 9.61
C GLU A 115 20.04 -8.94 8.68
N CYS A 116 18.88 -9.31 9.24
CA CYS A 116 17.78 -9.80 8.44
C CYS A 116 16.92 -8.63 7.95
N ILE A 117 16.79 -8.55 6.63
CA ILE A 117 15.96 -7.59 5.91
C ILE A 117 14.77 -8.36 5.35
N VAL A 118 13.56 -7.82 5.55
CA VAL A 118 12.32 -8.36 5.03
C VAL A 118 11.60 -7.26 4.25
N VAL A 119 11.28 -7.55 2.99
CA VAL A 119 10.57 -6.65 2.07
C VAL A 119 9.34 -7.38 1.53
N PRO A 120 8.14 -7.13 2.09
CA PRO A 120 6.90 -7.58 1.50
C PRO A 120 6.58 -6.71 0.28
N VAL A 121 6.38 -7.34 -0.85
CA VAL A 121 6.04 -6.70 -2.12
C VAL A 121 4.67 -7.18 -2.57
N ILE A 122 3.82 -6.22 -2.91
CA ILE A 122 2.52 -6.46 -3.53
C ILE A 122 2.78 -6.93 -4.94
N LEU A 123 2.40 -8.16 -5.23
CA LEU A 123 2.42 -8.73 -6.57
C LEU A 123 1.01 -8.76 -7.12
N SER A 124 0.93 -8.36 -8.37
CA SER A 124 -0.17 -8.76 -9.23
C SER A 124 0.34 -9.76 -10.27
N ARG A 125 -0.45 -10.80 -10.54
CA ARG A 125 -0.11 -11.83 -11.51
C ARG A 125 -1.14 -11.83 -12.60
N TYR A 126 -0.68 -11.80 -13.85
CA TYR A 126 -1.54 -11.86 -15.01
C TYR A 126 -1.08 -12.98 -15.94
N LEU A 127 -2.03 -13.56 -16.67
CA LEU A 127 -1.67 -14.39 -17.82
C LEU A 127 -1.26 -13.48 -18.96
N ASP A 128 -0.06 -13.70 -19.50
CA ASP A 128 0.34 -13.16 -20.79
C ASP A 128 -0.40 -13.94 -21.88
N TRP A 129 -1.63 -13.51 -22.14
CA TRP A 129 -2.51 -14.14 -23.12
C TRP A 129 -1.88 -14.17 -24.50
N SER A 130 -1.12 -13.14 -24.87
CA SER A 130 -0.45 -13.07 -26.17
C SER A 130 0.57 -14.20 -26.31
N SER A 131 1.48 -14.32 -25.35
CA SER A 131 2.48 -15.39 -25.35
C SER A 131 1.82 -16.77 -25.21
N LEU A 132 0.82 -16.91 -24.33
CA LEU A 132 0.13 -18.18 -24.11
C LEU A 132 -0.59 -18.68 -25.38
N LEU A 133 -1.37 -17.83 -26.05
CA LEU A 133 -2.13 -18.22 -27.24
C LEU A 133 -1.22 -18.51 -28.43
N SER A 134 -0.15 -17.74 -28.60
CA SER A 134 0.86 -17.97 -29.64
C SER A 134 1.59 -19.30 -29.44
N ASP A 135 2.04 -19.60 -28.22
CA ASP A 135 2.70 -20.88 -27.90
C ASP A 135 1.79 -22.10 -28.14
N ARG A 136 0.47 -21.92 -28.03
CA ARG A 136 -0.54 -22.96 -28.35
C ARG A 136 -0.93 -22.99 -29.82
N GLY A 137 -0.40 -22.10 -30.65
CA GLY A 137 -0.72 -22.01 -32.08
C GLY A 137 -2.15 -21.53 -32.36
N LEU A 138 -2.77 -20.85 -31.40
CA LEU A 138 -4.11 -20.26 -31.51
C LEU A 138 -4.06 -18.82 -32.04
N MET A 139 -2.87 -18.21 -32.03
CA MET A 139 -2.60 -16.86 -32.50
C MET A 139 -1.23 -16.79 -33.17
N ALA A 140 -0.98 -15.77 -34.00
CA ALA A 140 0.35 -15.50 -34.55
C ALA A 140 1.22 -14.74 -33.53
N ASP A 141 2.54 -15.01 -33.54
CA ASP A 141 3.51 -14.49 -32.56
C ASP A 141 3.61 -12.95 -32.49
N ASP A 142 3.17 -12.24 -33.53
CA ASP A 142 3.24 -10.78 -33.65
C ASP A 142 1.94 -10.08 -33.22
N ARG A 143 0.95 -10.81 -32.71
CA ARG A 143 -0.34 -10.25 -32.28
C ARG A 143 -0.39 -10.03 -30.77
N LEU A 144 -1.23 -9.10 -30.35
CA LEU A 144 -1.58 -8.88 -28.94
C LEU A 144 -2.93 -9.52 -28.64
N ALA A 145 -3.08 -10.13 -27.46
CA ALA A 145 -4.34 -10.67 -27.00
C ALA A 145 -4.71 -10.18 -25.59
N GLY A 146 -5.98 -9.83 -25.42
CA GLY A 146 -6.64 -9.72 -24.12
C GLY A 146 -7.77 -10.74 -24.07
N CYS A 147 -7.90 -11.49 -22.99
CA CYS A 147 -9.00 -12.44 -22.80
C CYS A 147 -9.80 -12.13 -21.55
N TRP A 148 -11.13 -12.25 -21.69
CA TRP A 148 -12.09 -12.11 -20.60
C TRP A 148 -12.91 -13.38 -20.51
N GLN A 149 -13.23 -13.80 -19.29
CA GLN A 149 -14.01 -15.01 -19.11
C GLN A 149 -15.50 -14.73 -19.28
N ARG A 150 -16.16 -15.60 -20.05
CA ARG A 150 -17.61 -15.67 -20.09
C ARG A 150 -18.07 -16.62 -18.98
N THR A 151 -18.74 -16.08 -17.98
CA THR A 151 -19.03 -16.72 -16.68
C THR A 151 -19.85 -18.01 -16.78
N GLU A 152 -20.56 -18.27 -17.88
CA GLU A 152 -21.51 -19.38 -17.95
C GLU A 152 -20.93 -20.69 -18.53
N ASP A 153 -19.82 -20.67 -19.31
CA ASP A 153 -19.46 -21.82 -20.17
C ASP A 153 -17.98 -22.27 -20.12
N SER A 154 -17.14 -21.76 -19.22
CA SER A 154 -15.68 -22.01 -19.28
C SER A 154 -15.05 -21.66 -20.64
N VAL A 155 -15.64 -20.68 -21.32
CA VAL A 155 -15.15 -20.13 -22.59
C VAL A 155 -14.59 -18.74 -22.30
N LEU A 156 -13.36 -18.52 -22.75
CA LEU A 156 -12.72 -17.22 -22.77
C LEU A 156 -13.06 -16.56 -24.10
N GLN A 157 -13.49 -15.30 -24.04
CA GLN A 157 -13.55 -14.45 -25.20
C GLN A 157 -12.27 -13.64 -25.25
N CYS A 158 -11.48 -13.85 -26.31
CA CYS A 158 -10.21 -13.18 -26.53
C CYS A 158 -10.35 -12.21 -27.70
N LEU A 159 -9.88 -10.98 -27.51
CA LEU A 159 -9.66 -10.03 -28.60
C LEU A 159 -8.21 -10.12 -29.03
N VAL A 160 -8.00 -10.39 -30.31
CA VAL A 160 -6.67 -10.44 -30.95
C VAL A 160 -6.51 -9.17 -31.78
N LEU A 161 -5.44 -8.42 -31.51
CA LEU A 161 -5.17 -7.10 -32.07
C LEU A 161 -3.91 -7.14 -32.95
N ASP A 162 -3.94 -6.38 -34.05
CA ASP A 162 -2.73 -5.99 -34.78
C ASP A 162 -1.97 -4.93 -33.96
N PRO A 163 -0.67 -5.12 -33.66
CA PRO A 163 0.11 -4.07 -32.97
C PRO A 163 0.15 -2.76 -33.76
N ASP A 164 0.03 -2.79 -35.09
CA ASP A 164 -0.01 -1.58 -35.92
C ASP A 164 -1.27 -0.71 -35.67
N LEU A 165 -2.26 -1.24 -34.94
CA LEU A 165 -3.50 -0.53 -34.60
C LEU A 165 -3.49 0.10 -33.21
N GLU A 166 -2.40 0.00 -32.43
CA GLU A 166 -2.35 0.49 -31.04
C GLU A 166 -2.75 1.97 -30.91
N ASP A 167 -2.23 2.84 -31.79
CA ASP A 167 -2.55 4.28 -31.80
C ASP A 167 -4.01 4.57 -32.20
N GLU A 168 -4.57 3.80 -33.13
CA GLU A 168 -5.95 3.94 -33.61
C GLU A 168 -6.94 3.47 -32.54
N ILE A 169 -6.66 2.31 -31.93
CA ILE A 169 -7.43 1.75 -30.81
C ILE A 169 -7.44 2.71 -29.64
N ALA A 170 -6.30 3.28 -29.28
CA ALA A 170 -6.23 4.23 -28.18
C ALA A 170 -7.11 5.45 -28.40
N SER A 171 -7.11 6.02 -29.61
CA SER A 171 -7.94 7.16 -29.96
C SER A 171 -9.44 6.82 -29.90
N GLU A 172 -9.83 5.66 -30.43
CA GLU A 172 -11.24 5.24 -30.48
C GLU A 172 -11.77 4.84 -29.10
N VAL A 173 -10.96 4.15 -28.29
CA VAL A 173 -11.31 3.82 -26.91
C VAL A 173 -11.32 5.07 -26.04
N GLU A 174 -10.35 5.98 -26.18
CA GLU A 174 -10.38 7.27 -25.48
C GLU A 174 -11.65 8.05 -25.83
N GLU A 175 -12.04 8.13 -27.11
CA GLU A 175 -13.28 8.79 -27.54
C GLU A 175 -14.53 8.09 -26.95
N ALA A 176 -14.58 6.75 -26.97
CA ALA A 176 -15.68 5.99 -26.39
C ALA A 176 -15.80 6.20 -24.87
N LEU A 177 -14.67 6.19 -24.16
CA LEU A 177 -14.60 6.45 -22.72
C LEU A 177 -15.01 7.89 -22.41
N LEU A 178 -14.48 8.87 -23.14
CA LEU A 178 -14.84 10.29 -22.97
C LEU A 178 -16.32 10.52 -23.23
N ASN A 179 -16.91 9.87 -24.23
CA ASN A 179 -18.35 9.94 -24.50
C ASN A 179 -19.17 9.31 -23.37
N LEU A 180 -18.71 8.20 -22.78
CA LEU A 180 -19.35 7.59 -21.61
C LEU A 180 -19.28 8.52 -20.40
N PHE A 181 -18.10 9.07 -20.10
CA PHE A 181 -17.92 10.01 -18.98
C PHE A 181 -18.69 11.32 -19.19
N ALA A 182 -18.81 11.82 -20.42
CA ALA A 182 -19.64 12.98 -20.73
C ALA A 182 -21.15 12.71 -20.60
N ALA A 183 -21.56 11.44 -20.64
CA ALA A 183 -22.94 11.02 -20.41
C ALA A 183 -23.29 10.80 -18.93
N VAL A 184 -22.28 10.67 -18.05
CA VAL A 184 -22.48 10.68 -16.59
C VAL A 184 -22.65 12.13 -16.14
N ASP A 185 -23.77 12.45 -15.48
CA ASP A 185 -24.01 13.79 -14.94
C ASP A 185 -22.90 14.15 -13.96
N SER A 186 -22.34 15.37 -14.04
CA SER A 186 -21.16 15.75 -13.24
C SER A 186 -21.42 15.73 -11.72
N ASP A 187 -22.69 15.69 -11.34
CA ASP A 187 -23.16 15.61 -9.95
C ASP A 187 -23.40 14.15 -9.48
N ASP A 188 -23.38 13.16 -10.39
CA ASP A 188 -23.54 11.74 -10.07
C ASP A 188 -22.17 11.04 -10.00
N VAL A 189 -21.92 10.36 -8.88
CA VAL A 189 -20.74 9.51 -8.71
C VAL A 189 -20.86 8.31 -9.66
N VAL A 190 -19.92 8.19 -10.61
CA VAL A 190 -19.80 7.02 -11.51
C VAL A 190 -19.95 5.74 -10.69
N ASN A 191 -20.99 4.96 -10.98
CA ASN A 191 -21.31 3.72 -10.26
C ASN A 191 -20.56 2.56 -10.96
N ILE A 192 -20.28 1.46 -10.25
CA ILE A 192 -19.59 0.30 -10.84
C ILE A 192 -20.41 -0.39 -11.94
N ASN A 193 -21.73 -0.24 -11.93
CA ASN A 193 -22.57 -0.68 -13.04
C ASN A 193 -22.20 0.05 -14.34
N ASP A 194 -21.64 1.25 -14.24
CA ASP A 194 -21.10 2.00 -15.36
C ASP A 194 -19.73 1.46 -15.79
N LEU A 195 -18.93 0.85 -14.89
CA LEU A 195 -17.66 0.19 -15.22
C LEU A 195 -17.85 -1.14 -15.96
N ASP A 196 -18.84 -1.94 -15.56
CA ASP A 196 -19.24 -3.16 -16.29
C ASP A 196 -19.86 -2.83 -17.65
N ALA A 197 -20.61 -1.73 -17.72
CA ALA A 197 -21.07 -1.18 -18.98
C ALA A 197 -19.91 -0.64 -19.82
N LEU A 198 -18.90 -0.03 -19.19
CA LEU A 198 -17.69 0.50 -19.82
C LEU A 198 -16.82 -0.64 -20.38
N GLY A 199 -16.59 -1.72 -19.63
CA GLY A 199 -15.91 -2.91 -20.15
C GLY A 199 -16.63 -3.53 -21.35
N ARG A 200 -17.97 -3.63 -21.30
CA ARG A 200 -18.78 -4.06 -22.45
C ARG A 200 -18.74 -3.08 -23.62
N THR A 201 -18.77 -1.78 -23.35
CA THR A 201 -18.76 -0.74 -24.40
C THR A 201 -17.42 -0.70 -25.09
N VAL A 202 -16.32 -0.76 -24.33
CA VAL A 202 -14.97 -0.91 -24.88
C VAL A 202 -14.88 -2.18 -25.73
N PHE A 203 -15.44 -3.29 -25.26
CA PHE A 203 -15.45 -4.52 -26.04
C PHE A 203 -16.24 -4.39 -27.34
N GLU A 204 -17.46 -3.85 -27.29
CA GLU A 204 -18.31 -3.63 -28.47
C GLU A 204 -17.63 -2.70 -29.48
N VAL A 205 -16.99 -1.63 -29.00
CA VAL A 205 -16.21 -0.71 -29.85
C VAL A 205 -15.01 -1.41 -30.47
N LEU A 206 -14.24 -2.17 -29.69
CA LEU A 206 -13.07 -2.89 -30.18
C LEU A 206 -13.43 -3.98 -31.21
N ASP A 207 -14.52 -4.72 -30.99
CA ASP A 207 -14.96 -5.79 -31.90
C ASP A 207 -15.38 -5.27 -33.29
N GLU A 208 -15.77 -3.99 -33.39
CA GLU A 208 -16.13 -3.34 -34.64
C GLU A 208 -14.91 -2.77 -35.41
N LEU A 209 -13.73 -2.68 -34.78
CA LEU A 209 -12.54 -2.10 -35.41
C LEU A 209 -11.93 -3.03 -36.47
N PRO A 210 -11.59 -2.51 -37.67
CA PRO A 210 -10.92 -3.31 -38.70
C PRO A 210 -9.58 -3.84 -38.20
N GLY A 211 -9.39 -5.17 -38.24
CA GLY A 211 -8.14 -5.82 -37.82
C GLY A 211 -8.15 -6.34 -36.38
N VAL A 212 -9.26 -6.14 -35.66
CA VAL A 212 -9.56 -6.87 -34.42
C VAL A 212 -10.27 -8.17 -34.77
N ALA A 213 -9.85 -9.27 -34.14
CA ALA A 213 -10.50 -10.57 -34.28
C ALA A 213 -10.98 -11.08 -32.92
N SER A 214 -12.26 -11.45 -32.84
CA SER A 214 -12.82 -12.15 -31.70
C SER A 214 -12.53 -13.65 -31.80
N LEU A 215 -11.95 -14.22 -30.74
CA LEU A 215 -11.66 -15.64 -30.62
C LEU A 215 -12.34 -16.19 -29.36
N GLU A 216 -13.20 -17.19 -29.50
CA GLU A 216 -13.71 -17.95 -28.37
C GLU A 216 -12.81 -19.17 -28.14
N VAL A 217 -12.23 -19.28 -26.94
CA VAL A 217 -11.32 -20.37 -26.55
C VAL A 217 -11.89 -21.11 -25.34
N ALA A 218 -12.09 -22.43 -25.45
CA ALA A 218 -12.48 -23.22 -24.28
C ALA A 218 -11.27 -23.36 -23.33
N VAL A 219 -11.47 -23.15 -22.02
CA VAL A 219 -10.37 -23.23 -21.02
C VAL A 219 -9.66 -24.58 -21.05
N ASP A 220 -10.40 -25.67 -21.32
CA ASP A 220 -9.83 -27.02 -21.45
C ASP A 220 -8.88 -27.18 -22.65
N GLU A 221 -8.98 -26.32 -23.68
CA GLU A 221 -8.09 -26.35 -24.85
C GLU A 221 -6.73 -25.69 -24.58
N LEU A 222 -6.63 -24.87 -23.52
CA LEU A 222 -5.39 -24.17 -23.17
C LEU A 222 -4.37 -25.06 -22.47
N ASP A 223 -4.79 -26.20 -21.92
CA ASP A 223 -3.91 -27.16 -21.20
C ASP A 223 -3.01 -26.43 -20.18
N LEU A 224 -3.65 -25.62 -19.34
CA LEU A 224 -3.01 -24.75 -18.36
C LEU A 224 -2.25 -25.57 -17.30
N THR A 225 -1.08 -25.08 -16.91
CA THR A 225 -0.39 -25.57 -15.71
C THR A 225 -1.18 -25.22 -14.45
N GLU A 226 -0.87 -25.86 -13.32
CA GLU A 226 -1.53 -25.59 -12.03
C GLU A 226 -1.44 -24.10 -11.64
N ASP A 227 -0.27 -23.47 -11.83
CA ASP A 227 -0.06 -22.05 -11.55
C ASP A 227 -0.90 -21.15 -12.48
N GLN A 228 -0.92 -21.44 -13.78
CA GLN A 228 -1.72 -20.67 -14.75
C GLN A 228 -3.22 -20.82 -14.48
N GLN A 229 -3.67 -22.03 -14.11
CA GLN A 229 -5.04 -22.27 -13.72
C GLN A 229 -5.39 -21.51 -12.43
N ALA A 230 -4.48 -21.45 -11.45
CA ALA A 230 -4.69 -20.67 -10.24
C ALA A 230 -4.81 -19.16 -10.54
N VAL A 231 -3.96 -18.61 -11.42
CA VAL A 231 -4.05 -17.20 -11.85
C VAL A 231 -5.37 -16.94 -12.59
N LEU A 232 -5.76 -17.84 -13.50
CA LEU A 232 -7.04 -17.71 -14.20
C LEU A 232 -8.21 -17.72 -13.21
N MET A 233 -8.30 -18.73 -12.35
CA MET A 233 -9.39 -18.87 -11.38
C MET A 233 -9.45 -17.71 -10.37
N ALA A 234 -8.30 -17.13 -10.03
CA ALA A 234 -8.25 -15.89 -9.25
C ALA A 234 -8.93 -14.74 -10.01
N HIS A 235 -8.60 -14.51 -11.28
CA HIS A 235 -9.30 -13.50 -12.09
C HIS A 235 -10.80 -13.78 -12.26
N VAL A 236 -11.19 -15.06 -12.43
CA VAL A 236 -12.61 -15.45 -12.51
C VAL A 236 -13.36 -15.06 -11.25
N ALA A 237 -12.85 -15.48 -10.09
CA ALA A 237 -13.48 -15.18 -8.81
C ALA A 237 -13.56 -13.67 -8.55
N GLN A 238 -12.61 -12.88 -9.07
CA GLN A 238 -12.67 -11.41 -9.01
C GLN A 238 -13.85 -10.87 -9.80
N ILE A 239 -14.05 -11.34 -11.03
CA ILE A 239 -15.15 -10.91 -11.89
C ILE A 239 -16.50 -11.34 -11.28
N GLU A 240 -16.62 -12.58 -10.82
CA GLU A 240 -17.86 -13.10 -10.20
C GLU A 240 -18.23 -12.32 -8.93
N MET A 241 -17.27 -12.04 -8.06
CA MET A 241 -17.48 -11.24 -6.87
C MET A 241 -17.94 -9.80 -7.21
N LEU A 242 -17.34 -9.19 -8.24
CA LEU A 242 -17.77 -7.87 -8.73
C LEU A 242 -19.21 -7.90 -9.29
N ALA A 243 -19.65 -9.03 -9.85
CA ALA A 243 -20.98 -9.19 -10.42
C ALA A 243 -22.09 -9.51 -9.39
N GLU A 244 -21.78 -10.20 -8.29
CA GLU A 244 -22.78 -10.63 -7.28
C GLU A 244 -23.16 -9.55 -6.25
N GLU A 245 -22.31 -8.54 -6.00
CA GLU A 245 -22.56 -7.54 -4.95
C GLU A 245 -23.58 -6.44 -5.38
N SER A 246 -24.79 -6.54 -4.84
CA SER A 246 -25.84 -5.51 -4.95
C SER A 246 -25.46 -4.18 -4.25
N PRO A 247 -26.00 -3.02 -4.70
CA PRO A 247 -25.56 -1.69 -4.30
C PRO A 247 -26.10 -1.29 -2.92
N THR A 248 -25.45 -1.72 -1.84
CA THR A 248 -25.63 -1.05 -0.54
C THR A 248 -24.63 0.09 -0.45
N GLY A 249 -25.08 1.29 -0.84
CA GLY A 249 -24.24 2.47 -1.03
C GLY A 249 -23.42 2.88 0.20
N PHE A 250 -22.12 2.62 0.14
CA PHE A 250 -21.04 3.40 0.76
C PHE A 250 -19.80 3.25 -0.15
N GLY A 251 -19.18 4.38 -0.49
CA GLY A 251 -18.22 4.52 -1.58
C GLY A 251 -16.91 3.75 -1.39
N PHE A 252 -16.20 3.52 -2.51
CA PHE A 252 -14.81 3.05 -2.65
C PHE A 252 -14.41 1.64 -2.13
N TYR A 253 -15.38 0.78 -1.77
CA TYR A 253 -15.17 -0.66 -1.45
C TYR A 253 -14.85 -1.56 -2.64
N ARG A 254 -14.96 -1.05 -3.87
CA ARG A 254 -15.28 -1.89 -5.01
C ARG A 254 -14.09 -2.38 -5.83
N LEU A 255 -12.89 -2.29 -5.26
CA LEU A 255 -11.72 -2.98 -5.77
C LEU A 255 -11.47 -4.14 -4.81
N GLY A 256 -12.14 -5.29 -5.01
CA GLY A 256 -11.83 -6.55 -4.30
C GLY A 256 -10.42 -7.10 -4.58
N PHE A 257 -9.50 -6.25 -5.03
CA PHE A 257 -8.10 -6.50 -5.31
C PHE A 257 -7.39 -7.16 -4.14
N ALA A 258 -7.76 -6.85 -2.90
CA ALA A 258 -7.09 -7.41 -1.73
C ALA A 258 -7.09 -8.96 -1.76
N ASP A 259 -8.08 -9.58 -2.39
CA ASP A 259 -8.21 -11.05 -2.45
C ASP A 259 -7.46 -11.69 -3.59
N PHE A 260 -7.00 -10.89 -4.54
CA PHE A 260 -6.30 -11.32 -5.75
C PHE A 260 -4.83 -10.88 -5.74
N VAL A 261 -4.51 -9.93 -4.87
CA VAL A 261 -3.14 -9.54 -4.57
C VAL A 261 -2.45 -10.64 -3.78
N THR A 262 -1.27 -11.03 -4.25
CA THR A 262 -0.34 -11.84 -3.48
C THR A 262 0.73 -10.93 -2.89
N THR A 263 0.92 -10.97 -1.58
CA THR A 263 2.13 -10.40 -0.98
C THR A 263 3.26 -11.42 -1.09
N ARG A 264 4.26 -11.16 -1.94
CA ARG A 264 5.50 -11.94 -1.87
C ARG A 264 6.45 -11.32 -0.87
N ILE A 265 6.96 -12.14 0.03
CA ILE A 265 7.90 -11.72 1.05
C ILE A 265 9.30 -12.08 0.61
N PHE A 266 10.11 -11.07 0.36
CA PHE A 266 11.55 -11.22 0.17
C PHE A 266 12.24 -11.12 1.52
N ALA A 267 13.14 -12.06 1.80
CA ALA A 267 13.92 -12.06 3.03
C ALA A 267 15.37 -12.44 2.77
N GLY A 268 16.28 -11.78 3.47
CA GLY A 268 17.71 -11.98 3.28
C GLY A 268 18.52 -11.03 4.12
N GLY A 269 19.68 -10.62 3.58
CA GLY A 269 20.54 -9.62 4.19
C GLY A 269 21.18 -8.75 3.12
N ARG A 270 22.29 -8.08 3.45
CA ARG A 270 22.97 -7.15 2.52
C ARG A 270 23.48 -7.79 1.23
N SER A 271 23.61 -9.12 1.18
CA SER A 271 24.08 -9.86 0.00
C SER A 271 23.01 -10.17 -1.03
N GLY A 272 21.74 -9.89 -0.73
CA GLY A 272 20.60 -10.24 -1.58
C GLY A 272 19.39 -10.70 -0.76
N LEU A 273 18.21 -10.52 -1.33
CA LEU A 273 16.94 -10.99 -0.77
C LEU A 273 16.36 -12.05 -1.70
N THR A 274 15.87 -13.14 -1.13
CA THR A 274 15.24 -14.23 -1.87
C THR A 274 13.78 -14.37 -1.44
N PRO A 275 12.90 -14.91 -2.30
CA PRO A 275 11.51 -15.16 -1.92
C PRO A 275 11.48 -16.15 -0.76
N SER A 276 10.69 -15.82 0.27
CA SER A 276 10.57 -16.60 1.50
C SER A 276 9.16 -17.15 1.72
N ALA A 277 8.15 -16.41 1.27
CA ALA A 277 6.75 -16.82 1.32
C ALA A 277 5.92 -16.00 0.33
N ASP A 278 4.84 -16.59 -0.16
CA ASP A 278 3.75 -15.89 -0.83
C ASP A 278 2.53 -15.92 0.10
N LEU A 279 1.99 -14.76 0.47
CA LEU A 279 0.83 -14.63 1.33
C LEU A 279 -0.34 -14.03 0.55
N GLN A 280 -1.46 -14.75 0.48
CA GLN A 280 -2.68 -14.18 -0.09
C GLN A 280 -3.17 -13.00 0.75
N GLY A 281 -3.39 -11.86 0.10
CA GLY A 281 -3.86 -10.63 0.73
C GLY A 281 -2.93 -9.44 0.52
N TRP A 282 -3.45 -8.25 0.79
CA TRP A 282 -2.69 -7.01 0.88
C TRP A 282 -1.98 -6.91 2.24
N PRO A 283 -0.67 -6.61 2.27
CA PRO A 283 0.07 -6.37 3.50
C PRO A 283 -0.29 -4.97 4.05
N TYR A 284 -1.25 -4.93 4.95
CA TYR A 284 -1.84 -3.68 5.42
C TYR A 284 -0.95 -2.95 6.43
N SER A 285 -0.25 -3.71 7.27
CA SER A 285 0.69 -3.14 8.23
C SER A 285 1.74 -4.15 8.64
N SER A 286 2.85 -3.65 9.18
CA SER A 286 4.02 -4.45 9.47
C SER A 286 4.69 -3.98 10.75
N LEU A 287 5.35 -4.89 11.45
CA LEU A 287 6.06 -4.58 12.68
C LEU A 287 7.25 -5.52 12.86
N THR A 288 8.40 -4.94 13.24
CA THR A 288 9.52 -5.73 13.78
C THR A 288 9.43 -5.75 15.31
N THR A 289 9.62 -6.91 15.90
CA THR A 289 9.61 -7.15 17.35
C THR A 289 10.89 -7.87 17.78
N PRO A 290 11.22 -7.92 19.08
CA PRO A 290 12.30 -8.77 19.58
C PRO A 290 12.12 -10.26 19.26
N GLY A 291 10.87 -10.71 19.02
CA GLY A 291 10.55 -12.08 18.64
C GLY A 291 10.55 -12.35 17.14
N GLY A 292 10.88 -11.35 16.30
CA GLY A 292 10.88 -11.45 14.84
C GLY A 292 9.92 -10.47 14.17
N PHE A 293 9.39 -10.88 13.03
CA PHE A 293 8.61 -10.06 12.13
C PHE A 293 7.13 -10.39 12.19
N LEU A 294 6.30 -9.36 12.00
CA LEU A 294 4.86 -9.46 11.94
C LEU A 294 4.34 -8.68 10.73
N LEU A 295 3.41 -9.30 10.03
CA LEU A 295 2.67 -8.70 8.93
C LEU A 295 1.18 -8.92 9.18
N HIS A 296 0.42 -7.84 9.21
CA HIS A 296 -1.02 -7.90 9.07
C HIS A 296 -1.34 -7.95 7.59
N VAL A 297 -1.81 -9.10 7.13
CA VAL A 297 -2.19 -9.34 5.75
C VAL A 297 -3.70 -9.39 5.70
N VAL A 298 -4.28 -8.62 4.80
CA VAL A 298 -5.72 -8.51 4.68
C VAL A 298 -6.19 -8.93 3.30
N GLY A 299 -7.13 -9.85 3.30
CA GLY A 299 -8.00 -10.19 2.17
C GLY A 299 -9.36 -10.60 2.73
N THR A 300 -9.98 -11.64 2.14
CA THR A 300 -11.30 -12.19 2.47
C THR A 300 -11.38 -12.50 3.96
N THR A 301 -10.23 -12.93 4.49
CA THR A 301 -9.97 -13.02 5.91
C THR A 301 -8.70 -12.24 6.23
N SER A 302 -8.79 -11.37 7.23
CA SER A 302 -7.60 -10.78 7.84
C SER A 302 -6.78 -11.85 8.55
N ALA A 303 -5.46 -11.75 8.47
CA ALA A 303 -4.55 -12.68 9.12
C ALA A 303 -3.29 -11.98 9.58
N ILE A 304 -2.69 -12.53 10.63
CA ILE A 304 -1.39 -12.10 11.12
C ILE A 304 -0.39 -13.16 10.72
N ALA A 305 0.51 -12.81 9.82
CA ALA A 305 1.65 -13.61 9.47
C ALA A 305 2.82 -13.22 10.38
N HIS A 306 3.46 -14.20 10.99
CA HIS A 306 4.61 -13.99 11.85
C HIS A 306 5.80 -14.85 11.41
N SER A 307 7.01 -14.32 11.57
CA SER A 307 8.23 -15.04 11.26
C SER A 307 9.36 -14.64 12.21
N PRO A 308 9.92 -15.56 13.02
CA PRO A 308 11.07 -15.24 13.87
C PRO A 308 12.34 -14.85 13.11
N ASP A 309 12.52 -15.37 11.90
CA ASP A 309 13.76 -15.29 11.11
C ASP A 309 13.57 -14.62 9.74
N GLY A 310 12.36 -14.16 9.44
CA GLY A 310 11.97 -13.57 8.16
C GLY A 310 11.81 -14.59 7.03
N ARG A 311 12.14 -15.86 7.26
CA ARG A 311 12.16 -16.91 6.22
C ARG A 311 10.99 -17.87 6.35
N HIS A 312 10.65 -18.25 7.57
CA HIS A 312 9.56 -19.18 7.84
C HIS A 312 8.36 -18.43 8.38
N TRP A 313 7.31 -18.32 7.57
CA TRP A 313 6.11 -17.56 7.90
C TRP A 313 4.97 -18.45 8.35
N HIS A 314 4.34 -18.05 9.45
CA HIS A 314 3.17 -18.71 10.01
C HIS A 314 1.99 -17.74 10.01
N LYS A 315 0.95 -18.07 9.25
CA LYS A 315 -0.28 -17.27 9.12
C LYS A 315 -1.32 -17.74 10.15
N THR A 316 -1.79 -16.81 10.99
CA THR A 316 -2.89 -17.03 11.93
C THR A 316 -4.07 -16.17 11.49
N HIS A 317 -5.18 -16.80 11.09
CA HIS A 317 -6.38 -16.05 10.72
C HIS A 317 -6.95 -15.33 11.94
N ILE A 318 -7.25 -14.05 11.76
CA ILE A 318 -8.02 -13.29 12.74
C ILE A 318 -9.47 -13.68 12.48
N GLY A 319 -10.00 -14.60 13.29
CA GLY A 319 -11.41 -14.96 13.19
C GLY A 319 -12.26 -13.69 13.32
N ALA A 320 -13.22 -13.50 12.42
CA ALA A 320 -14.26 -12.47 12.57
C ALA A 320 -15.03 -12.79 13.86
N SER A 321 -14.56 -12.29 15.00
CA SER A 321 -15.30 -12.44 16.24
C SER A 321 -16.61 -11.69 16.08
N GLN A 322 -17.70 -12.19 16.66
CA GLN A 322 -19.05 -11.63 16.56
C GLN A 322 -19.18 -10.17 17.03
N LEU A 323 -18.10 -9.58 17.55
CA LEU A 323 -17.93 -8.15 17.77
C LEU A 323 -16.99 -7.60 16.69
N SER A 324 -17.58 -7.36 15.52
CA SER A 324 -17.40 -6.15 14.74
C SER A 324 -15.98 -5.61 14.53
N PHE A 325 -15.08 -6.47 14.10
CA PHE A 325 -14.01 -6.04 13.19
C PHE A 325 -14.54 -6.23 11.78
N ALA A 326 -15.61 -5.50 11.43
CA ALA A 326 -15.97 -5.35 10.02
C ALA A 326 -14.86 -4.51 9.43
N VAL A 327 -13.90 -5.18 8.80
CA VAL A 327 -12.83 -4.54 8.05
C VAL A 327 -13.46 -3.96 6.81
N THR A 328 -13.93 -2.74 6.98
CA THR A 328 -14.40 -1.90 5.92
C THR A 328 -13.13 -1.30 5.25
N PHE A 329 -12.73 -1.83 4.08
CA PHE A 329 -11.87 -1.23 3.05
C PHE A 329 -12.51 -0.13 2.21
N THR A 330 -12.25 1.12 2.56
CA THR A 330 -12.37 2.22 1.61
C THR A 330 -10.95 2.61 1.25
N LEU A 331 -10.59 2.64 -0.03
CA LEU A 331 -9.26 3.12 -0.48
C LEU A 331 -8.94 4.55 0.00
N PHE A 332 -9.94 5.28 0.51
CA PHE A 332 -9.82 6.60 1.13
C PHE A 332 -10.14 6.64 2.63
N GLU A 333 -10.56 5.55 3.27
CA GLU A 333 -10.93 5.50 4.69
C GLU A 333 -10.49 4.17 5.36
N PRO A 334 -9.22 4.06 5.78
CA PRO A 334 -8.62 2.84 6.33
C PRO A 334 -9.05 2.51 7.78
N PHE A 335 -10.29 2.82 8.20
CA PHE A 335 -10.65 3.06 9.60
C PHE A 335 -11.34 1.91 10.34
N THR A 336 -11.07 0.64 10.06
CA THR A 336 -11.66 -0.47 10.88
C THR A 336 -10.73 -1.64 11.12
N THR A 337 -9.54 -1.64 10.54
CA THR A 337 -8.54 -2.69 10.70
C THR A 337 -7.63 -2.44 11.89
N LEU A 338 -7.13 -3.54 12.46
CA LEU A 338 -6.03 -3.51 13.42
C LEU A 338 -4.80 -2.84 12.77
N GLN A 339 -4.45 -1.64 13.22
CA GLN A 339 -3.17 -1.01 12.90
C GLN A 339 -2.21 -1.25 14.07
N PRO A 340 -1.16 -2.07 13.91
CA PRO A 340 -0.15 -2.27 14.94
C PRO A 340 0.54 -0.94 15.23
N LEU A 341 0.52 -0.56 16.50
CA LEU A 341 1.17 0.63 17.05
C LEU A 341 2.57 0.31 17.54
N GLY A 342 2.83 -0.95 17.91
CA GLY A 342 4.13 -1.39 18.43
C GLY A 342 4.08 -2.79 19.02
N GLY A 343 5.24 -3.35 19.34
CA GLY A 343 5.36 -4.68 19.94
C GLY A 343 6.27 -4.63 21.16
N VAL A 344 5.88 -5.34 22.21
CA VAL A 344 6.69 -5.49 23.42
C VAL A 344 7.44 -6.83 23.42
N ALA A 345 8.49 -6.93 24.24
CA ALA A 345 9.39 -8.09 24.26
C ALA A 345 8.73 -9.43 24.62
N ASP A 346 7.53 -9.41 25.23
CA ASP A 346 6.77 -10.62 25.53
C ASP A 346 5.96 -11.16 24.33
N GLY A 347 6.11 -10.55 23.15
CA GLY A 347 5.41 -10.92 21.92
C GLY A 347 4.00 -10.34 21.82
N THR A 348 3.59 -9.46 22.74
CA THR A 348 2.33 -8.73 22.63
C THR A 348 2.46 -7.59 21.63
N VAL A 349 1.59 -7.59 20.63
CA VAL A 349 1.40 -6.54 19.65
C VAL A 349 0.30 -5.63 20.15
N TRP A 350 0.58 -4.35 20.25
CA TRP A 350 -0.43 -3.33 20.51
C TRP A 350 -0.92 -2.81 19.17
N GLY A 351 -2.22 -2.66 19.03
CA GLY A 351 -2.83 -2.06 17.86
C GLY A 351 -3.97 -1.13 18.22
N ARG A 352 -4.35 -0.29 17.26
CA ARG A 352 -5.62 0.42 17.30
C ARG A 352 -6.61 -0.21 16.34
N ALA A 353 -7.88 -0.19 16.72
CA ALA A 353 -8.99 -0.54 15.87
C ALA A 353 -10.15 0.41 16.17
N TRP A 354 -11.14 0.46 15.30
CA TRP A 354 -12.36 1.22 15.57
C TRP A 354 -13.42 0.28 16.12
N ALA A 355 -14.04 0.67 17.23
CA ALA A 355 -15.15 -0.03 17.85
C ALA A 355 -16.46 0.36 17.18
N ASP A 356 -17.36 -0.62 17.06
CA ASP A 356 -18.75 -0.41 16.66
C ASP A 356 -19.40 0.71 17.47
N GLY A 357 -19.99 1.68 16.76
CA GLY A 357 -20.60 2.87 17.36
C GLY A 357 -19.68 4.10 17.46
N GLY A 358 -18.50 4.06 16.84
CA GLY A 358 -17.63 5.24 16.72
C GLY A 358 -16.78 5.48 17.97
N GLY A 359 -15.95 4.51 18.34
CA GLY A 359 -14.93 4.66 19.37
C GLY A 359 -13.57 4.12 18.90
N LEU A 360 -12.47 4.61 19.48
CA LEU A 360 -11.14 4.04 19.23
C LEU A 360 -10.89 2.92 20.24
N ALA A 361 -10.70 1.70 19.79
CA ALA A 361 -10.26 0.58 20.60
C ALA A 361 -8.73 0.46 20.56
N ILE A 362 -8.11 0.40 21.75
CA ILE A 362 -6.76 -0.12 21.90
C ILE A 362 -6.87 -1.61 22.14
N THR A 363 -6.12 -2.34 21.34
CA THR A 363 -6.16 -3.79 21.28
C THR A 363 -4.78 -4.35 21.53
N THR A 364 -4.74 -5.52 22.13
CA THR A 364 -3.55 -6.35 22.17
C THR A 364 -3.78 -7.60 21.36
N LEU A 365 -2.71 -8.11 20.78
CA LEU A 365 -2.69 -9.40 20.15
C LEU A 365 -1.42 -10.11 20.58
N ARG A 366 -1.58 -11.31 21.13
CA ARG A 366 -0.48 -12.26 21.25
C ARG A 366 -0.58 -13.26 20.11
N ILE A 367 0.56 -13.62 19.54
CA ILE A 367 0.61 -14.57 18.44
C ILE A 367 -0.07 -15.89 18.87
N GLY A 368 -1.07 -16.33 18.11
CA GLY A 368 -1.86 -17.53 18.39
C GLY A 368 -3.04 -17.33 19.35
N GLU A 369 -3.23 -16.13 19.89
CA GLU A 369 -4.41 -15.75 20.67
C GLU A 369 -5.36 -14.88 19.82
N ALA A 370 -6.63 -14.79 20.21
CA ALA A 370 -7.55 -13.83 19.62
C ALA A 370 -7.17 -12.40 20.06
N PRO A 371 -7.35 -11.38 19.21
CA PRO A 371 -7.20 -9.99 19.64
C PRO A 371 -8.06 -9.70 20.87
N ARG A 372 -7.49 -8.98 21.84
CA ARG A 372 -8.19 -8.54 23.04
C ARG A 372 -8.34 -7.04 22.98
N ILE A 373 -9.54 -6.54 23.22
CA ILE A 373 -9.77 -5.12 23.41
C ILE A 373 -9.33 -4.80 24.84
N GLU A 374 -8.24 -4.06 24.99
CA GLU A 374 -7.76 -3.61 26.30
C GLU A 374 -8.57 -2.42 26.79
N ARG A 375 -8.93 -1.52 25.87
CA ARG A 375 -9.69 -0.32 26.19
C ARG A 375 -10.46 0.17 24.97
N VAL A 376 -11.72 0.53 25.17
CA VAL A 376 -12.51 1.31 24.19
C VAL A 376 -12.59 2.74 24.68
N PHE A 377 -12.27 3.66 23.80
CA PHE A 377 -12.46 5.09 23.98
C PHE A 377 -13.73 5.49 23.22
N GLU A 378 -14.85 5.42 23.93
CA GLU A 378 -16.17 5.81 23.41
C GLU A 378 -16.21 7.30 23.05
N GLY A 379 -16.96 7.65 22.01
CA GLY A 379 -17.13 9.04 21.60
C GLY A 379 -15.95 9.65 20.85
N LEU A 380 -15.03 8.82 20.34
CA LEU A 380 -13.96 9.22 19.42
C LEU A 380 -14.29 9.00 17.95
N GLY A 381 -15.55 8.68 17.62
CA GLY A 381 -15.99 8.40 16.26
C GLY A 381 -15.70 9.53 15.27
N PRO A 382 -15.96 9.28 13.97
CA PRO A 382 -15.74 10.26 12.92
C PRO A 382 -16.23 11.67 13.33
N GLY A 383 -15.32 12.65 13.33
CA GLY A 383 -15.60 14.05 13.71
C GLY A 383 -15.34 14.43 15.17
N ARG A 384 -14.89 13.51 16.04
CA ARG A 384 -14.48 13.80 17.42
C ARG A 384 -12.96 13.88 17.54
N ARG A 385 -12.44 14.79 18.36
CA ARG A 385 -11.00 15.05 18.43
C ARG A 385 -10.36 14.23 19.53
N LEU A 386 -9.20 13.63 19.21
CA LEU A 386 -8.39 12.91 20.19
C LEU A 386 -7.92 13.82 21.35
N GLU A 387 -7.77 15.12 21.08
CA GLU A 387 -7.41 16.15 22.07
C GLU A 387 -8.47 16.34 23.16
N ASP A 388 -9.73 15.98 22.89
CA ASP A 388 -10.83 16.08 23.86
C ASP A 388 -10.77 14.99 24.94
N MET A 389 -9.84 14.04 24.81
CA MET A 389 -9.66 12.97 25.78
C MET A 389 -8.94 13.46 27.03
N ALA A 390 -9.57 13.25 28.18
CA ALA A 390 -8.95 13.57 29.46
C ALA A 390 -7.79 12.62 29.84
N ALA A 391 -7.73 11.40 29.29
CA ALA A 391 -6.80 10.35 29.71
C ALA A 391 -6.43 9.39 28.55
N GLY A 392 -5.19 8.88 28.53
CA GLY A 392 -4.70 7.90 27.56
C GLY A 392 -4.26 6.57 28.19
N PRO A 393 -3.69 5.63 27.44
CA PRO A 393 -2.92 4.51 27.99
C PRO A 393 -1.54 4.99 28.49
N ALA A 394 -1.08 4.46 29.63
CA ALA A 394 0.25 4.76 30.16
C ALA A 394 1.35 4.35 29.16
N GLY A 395 2.33 5.22 28.97
CA GLY A 395 3.46 5.01 28.06
C GLY A 395 3.14 5.17 26.57
N LEU A 396 1.95 5.67 26.20
CA LEU A 396 1.59 5.88 24.80
C LEU A 396 1.96 7.29 24.33
N ALA A 397 2.56 7.39 23.14
CA ALA A 397 2.61 8.62 22.36
C ALA A 397 1.76 8.47 21.10
N THR A 398 1.12 9.54 20.65
CA THR A 398 0.26 9.55 19.48
C THR A 398 0.33 10.89 18.77
N VAL A 399 -0.04 10.89 17.50
CA VAL A 399 -0.36 12.11 16.76
C VAL A 399 -1.86 12.20 16.61
N ALA A 400 -2.40 13.39 16.84
CA ALA A 400 -3.75 13.76 16.42
C ALA A 400 -3.61 14.67 15.20
N THR A 401 -3.83 14.11 14.01
CA THR A 401 -4.03 14.91 12.79
C THR A 401 -5.50 15.28 12.69
N ARG A 402 -5.80 16.56 12.42
CA ARG A 402 -7.16 17.01 12.19
C ARG A 402 -7.50 16.67 10.74
N HIS A 403 -8.40 15.70 10.53
CA HIS A 403 -8.88 15.40 9.19
C HIS A 403 -9.90 16.47 8.76
N TRP A 404 -9.76 16.99 7.54
CA TRP A 404 -10.73 17.35 6.49
C TRP A 404 -12.25 17.50 6.79
N VAL A 405 -12.69 17.84 8.00
CA VAL A 405 -14.14 17.88 8.30
C VAL A 405 -14.75 19.29 8.17
N ASP A 406 -13.97 20.35 7.93
CA ASP A 406 -14.57 21.69 7.73
C ASP A 406 -13.68 22.63 6.88
N GLU A 407 -14.13 23.01 5.68
CA GLU A 407 -13.43 23.97 4.79
C GLU A 407 -13.20 25.34 5.47
N ALA A 408 -14.00 25.68 6.48
CA ALA A 408 -13.85 26.92 7.25
C ALA A 408 -12.64 26.88 8.21
N ASP A 409 -12.15 25.68 8.57
CA ASP A 409 -11.08 25.45 9.54
C ASP A 409 -9.79 24.90 8.91
N GLN A 410 -9.74 24.75 7.58
CA GLN A 410 -8.58 24.27 6.81
C GLN A 410 -7.28 25.06 7.04
N TYR A 411 -7.37 26.28 7.58
CA TYR A 411 -6.22 27.13 7.91
C TYR A 411 -5.72 26.95 9.35
N ASN A 412 -6.35 26.09 10.14
CA ASN A 412 -6.07 25.89 11.57
C ASN A 412 -5.63 24.44 11.87
N ASP A 413 -4.99 23.79 10.89
CA ASP A 413 -4.49 22.42 10.91
C ASP A 413 -3.31 22.25 11.88
N ARG A 414 -3.62 22.33 13.16
CA ARG A 414 -2.68 21.94 14.21
C ARG A 414 -2.68 20.43 14.29
N THR A 415 -1.69 19.82 13.66
CA THR A 415 -1.24 18.49 14.08
C THR A 415 -0.74 18.61 15.52
N LEU A 416 -1.29 17.79 16.42
CA LEU A 416 -0.89 17.72 17.81
C LEU A 416 -0.13 16.43 18.09
N VAL A 417 0.89 16.53 18.93
CA VAL A 417 1.59 15.38 19.50
C VAL A 417 1.12 15.22 20.93
N GLY A 418 0.60 14.03 21.23
CA GLY A 418 0.12 13.64 22.55
C GLY A 418 1.02 12.61 23.18
N TRP A 419 1.28 12.71 24.48
CA TRP A 419 1.84 11.63 25.28
C TRP A 419 1.03 11.42 26.56
N SER A 420 0.86 10.17 26.98
CA SER A 420 0.22 9.83 28.25
C SER A 420 1.15 8.95 29.07
N ALA A 421 1.93 9.57 29.96
CA ALA A 421 3.00 8.87 30.68
C ALA A 421 2.45 7.80 31.65
N ASP A 422 1.42 8.14 32.43
CA ASP A 422 0.82 7.29 33.47
C ASP A 422 -0.62 6.85 33.13
N GLY A 423 -1.12 7.26 31.98
CA GLY A 423 -2.48 6.98 31.54
C GLY A 423 -3.55 7.84 32.22
N ALA A 424 -3.17 8.77 33.11
CA ALA A 424 -4.12 9.64 33.79
C ALA A 424 -4.48 10.87 32.95
N GLN A 425 -3.51 11.42 32.21
CA GLN A 425 -3.69 12.61 31.37
C GLN A 425 -2.91 12.50 30.06
N TRP A 426 -3.38 13.22 29.05
CA TRP A 426 -2.59 13.53 27.86
C TRP A 426 -1.87 14.86 28.07
N GLY A 427 -0.56 14.89 27.83
CA GLY A 427 0.13 16.11 27.48
C GLY A 427 0.02 16.30 25.98
N TRP A 428 -0.67 17.35 25.54
CA TRP A 428 -0.73 17.74 24.13
C TRP A 428 0.18 18.93 23.90
N GLN A 429 0.98 18.87 22.84
CA GLN A 429 1.73 19.99 22.30
C GLN A 429 1.42 20.09 20.80
N SER A 430 1.50 21.30 20.27
CA SER A 430 1.65 21.44 18.82
C SER A 430 2.92 20.72 18.35
N THR A 431 2.94 20.27 17.10
CA THR A 431 4.15 19.69 16.51
C THR A 431 5.36 20.62 16.68
N ALA A 432 5.17 21.93 16.54
CA ALA A 432 6.23 22.91 16.74
C ALA A 432 6.74 22.97 18.19
N GLU A 433 5.86 22.95 19.18
CA GLU A 433 6.26 22.93 20.59
C GLU A 433 6.93 21.60 20.97
N ALA A 434 6.39 20.48 20.52
CA ALA A 434 6.92 19.15 20.80
C ALA A 434 8.35 19.01 20.26
N PHE A 435 8.59 19.55 19.07
CA PHE A 435 9.84 19.37 18.33
C PHE A 435 10.74 20.61 18.27
N GLY A 436 10.39 21.68 18.98
CA GLY A 436 11.18 22.91 19.04
C GLY A 436 11.31 23.64 17.69
N ILE A 437 10.32 23.53 16.83
CA ILE A 437 10.31 24.13 15.49
C ILE A 437 9.84 25.58 15.62
N THR A 438 10.59 26.52 15.05
CA THR A 438 10.23 27.94 15.11
C THR A 438 9.00 28.24 14.24
N ASP A 439 8.19 29.21 14.68
CA ASP A 439 6.96 29.65 13.98
C ASP A 439 7.18 30.04 12.51
N GLU A 440 8.42 30.30 12.10
CA GLU A 440 8.82 30.60 10.71
C GLU A 440 8.60 29.43 9.75
N TYR A 441 8.50 28.18 10.25
CA TYR A 441 8.11 26.99 9.47
C TYR A 441 6.59 26.78 9.38
N LEU A 442 5.80 27.46 10.21
CA LEU A 442 4.35 27.26 10.35
C LEU A 442 3.51 28.18 9.45
N GLY A 443 4.11 28.69 8.37
CA GLY A 443 3.36 29.40 7.33
C GLY A 443 2.39 28.46 6.62
N GLU A 444 1.22 28.24 7.24
CA GLU A 444 -0.02 27.71 6.65
C GLU A 444 -0.03 26.27 6.14
N LYS A 445 0.86 25.38 6.60
CA LYS A 445 0.85 24.00 6.09
C LYS A 445 0.74 22.95 7.19
N ALA A 446 -0.25 22.07 7.00
CA ALA A 446 -0.40 20.85 7.76
C ALA A 446 0.86 20.01 7.61
N VAL A 447 1.34 19.48 8.72
CA VAL A 447 2.49 18.58 8.71
C VAL A 447 2.01 17.19 9.07
N ALA A 448 2.18 16.23 8.15
CA ALA A 448 1.97 14.83 8.49
C ALA A 448 3.11 14.40 9.43
N VAL A 449 2.76 13.77 10.55
CA VAL A 449 3.72 13.34 11.57
C VAL A 449 3.65 11.83 11.74
N GLU A 450 4.69 11.10 11.33
CA GLU A 450 4.85 9.67 11.68
C GLU A 450 5.67 9.56 12.97
N LEU A 451 5.14 8.92 14.02
CA LEU A 451 5.87 8.77 15.28
C LEU A 451 6.62 7.44 15.37
N ALA A 452 7.85 7.48 15.88
CA ALA A 452 8.50 6.33 16.49
C ALA A 452 8.82 6.64 17.96
N VAL A 453 8.64 5.66 18.85
CA VAL A 453 8.77 5.88 20.30
C VAL A 453 9.95 5.07 20.85
N GLY A 454 10.91 5.76 21.44
CA GLY A 454 11.97 5.18 22.25
C GLY A 454 11.56 5.07 23.72
N ALA A 455 12.46 4.57 24.58
CA ALA A 455 12.18 4.45 26.01
C ALA A 455 11.88 5.79 26.69
N ASP A 456 12.48 6.88 26.20
CA ASP A 456 12.42 8.23 26.77
C ASP A 456 12.30 9.35 25.71
N PHE A 457 12.03 9.00 24.46
CA PHE A 457 11.88 9.98 23.37
C PHE A 457 10.80 9.59 22.36
N VAL A 458 10.35 10.59 21.61
CA VAL A 458 9.49 10.42 20.44
C VAL A 458 10.20 11.03 19.23
N LEU A 459 10.33 10.26 18.15
CA LEU A 459 10.76 10.71 16.84
C LEU A 459 9.53 11.03 15.99
N ALA A 460 9.62 12.07 15.17
CA ALA A 460 8.59 12.46 14.22
C ALA A 460 9.19 12.61 12.82
N LEU A 461 8.63 11.93 11.82
CA LEU A 461 8.82 12.29 10.42
C LEU A 461 7.78 13.32 10.03
N MET A 462 8.23 14.47 9.55
CA MET A 462 7.38 15.59 9.16
C MET A 462 7.38 15.76 7.63
N GLU A 463 6.21 15.67 7.01
CA GLU A 463 5.97 15.91 5.59
C GLU A 463 5.09 17.15 5.37
N ASP A 464 5.52 18.05 4.48
CA ASP A 464 4.78 19.27 4.13
C ASP A 464 3.60 18.92 3.20
N ASN A 465 2.37 19.08 3.68
CA ASN A 465 1.16 18.45 3.11
C ASN A 465 0.56 19.21 1.90
N GLN A 466 1.39 19.71 0.98
CA GLN A 466 0.90 20.24 -0.30
C GLN A 466 1.48 19.42 -1.43
N ASP A 467 0.67 18.47 -1.90
CA ASP A 467 0.97 17.46 -2.92
C ASP A 467 2.04 16.44 -2.48
N PHE A 468 1.64 15.17 -2.40
CA PHE A 468 2.41 14.00 -1.94
C PHE A 468 3.76 13.73 -2.68
N THR A 469 4.27 14.67 -3.48
CA THR A 469 5.35 14.43 -4.43
C THR A 469 6.59 15.30 -4.29
N SER A 470 6.66 16.37 -3.47
CA SER A 470 7.77 17.33 -3.70
C SER A 470 8.36 18.20 -2.56
N TYR A 471 8.36 17.77 -1.28
CA TYR A 471 9.04 18.53 -0.21
C TYR A 471 10.06 17.73 0.63
N PRO A 472 11.05 18.42 1.27
CA PRO A 472 12.07 17.75 2.07
C PRO A 472 11.47 17.23 3.38
N LEU A 473 11.32 15.92 3.47
CA LEU A 473 11.04 15.20 4.71
C LEU A 473 12.06 15.60 5.80
N ARG A 474 11.59 15.90 7.01
CA ARG A 474 12.47 16.23 8.14
C ARG A 474 12.11 15.42 9.37
N TRP A 475 13.12 14.89 10.03
CA TRP A 475 12.96 14.17 11.28
C TRP A 475 13.18 15.10 12.48
N PHE A 476 12.36 14.92 13.52
CA PHE A 476 12.42 15.68 14.75
C PHE A 476 12.36 14.77 15.98
N ILE A 477 12.83 15.25 17.13
CA ILE A 477 12.87 14.50 18.40
C ILE A 477 12.33 15.36 19.53
N ALA A 478 11.44 14.76 20.32
CA ALA A 478 10.94 15.32 21.56
C ALA A 478 11.32 14.36 22.70
N PRO A 479 12.04 14.80 23.74
CA PRO A 479 12.17 14.00 24.96
C PRO A 479 10.79 13.82 25.58
N ILE A 480 10.45 12.60 26.02
CA ILE A 480 9.24 12.37 26.80
C ILE A 480 9.42 13.13 28.11
N PRO A 481 8.56 14.12 28.43
CA PRO A 481 8.74 14.92 29.63
C PRO A 481 8.80 14.01 30.87
N SER A 482 9.94 14.02 31.57
CA SER A 482 10.06 13.35 32.85
C SER A 482 9.05 13.98 33.81
N GLN A 483 8.21 13.15 34.45
CA GLN A 483 7.25 13.64 35.44
C GLN A 483 7.98 14.51 36.47
N ARG A 484 7.57 15.77 36.60
CA ARG A 484 7.95 16.63 37.73
C ARG A 484 6.97 16.46 38.86
#